data_AF-A0A839Q288-F1
#
_entry.id   AF-A0A839Q288-F1
#
_cell.length_a   1.000
_cell.length_b   1.000
_cell.length_c   1.000
_cell.angle_alpha   90.00
_cell.angle_beta   90.00
_cell.angle_gamma   90.00
#
_symmetry.space_group_name_H-M   'P 1'
#
loop_
_entity.id
_entity.type
_entity.pdbx_description
1 polymer ?
#
loop_
_entity_poly.entity_id
_entity_poly.type
_entity_poly.pdbx_seq_one_letter_code
_entity_poly.pdbx_strand_id
1 'polypeptide(L)'
;MNYADLIDTTITDSVFLGASLMYVSFTGAHVRSSDFRNISAPDLHLIGTTIESSNFTNAKMGRVFIKDATLTNNTFDQVNIWGGIIVTWALTANGNTWVVATCTDNKPSNTHIHSDCLQDPDINPPLARPTVVGPGTGVGHWYTGPVTLNWNWYDEGVLSDTACPRSTPGVTTPGTVTATCADMAGHVGTGTYDVRFDLVPPSLSATISHAPNGLNGWWRTAPTVSYTCSDTGSGIARCPSPVTAPQGVRTLTATAADVAGNTTSNYAPVKVDTVKPGVAVNLATLNRYGAQVPRCVATDATSGVATCRLTTTASASANYRYATATATDKAGNAATSAKVLYRATTVAAFTTAPSSVPRGGRFSVVVTSKNAKGALINLTGVRALLPVKTTSTGSGPANTTLSTYATRIGTGT
;
A
#
# COMPACT_ATOMS: atom_id res chain seq x y z
N MET A 1 36.17 54.04 -28.24
CA MET A 1 34.72 54.21 -28.47
C MET A 1 34.00 52.96 -27.99
N ASN A 2 34.10 52.63 -26.70
CA ASN A 2 33.47 51.41 -26.19
C ASN A 2 31.95 51.59 -26.18
N TYR A 3 31.21 50.50 -26.42
CA TYR A 3 29.74 50.47 -26.44
C TYR A 3 29.10 51.37 -27.51
N ALA A 4 29.83 51.70 -28.56
CA ALA A 4 29.27 52.48 -29.66
C ALA A 4 28.44 51.59 -30.59
N ASP A 5 27.26 52.07 -30.96
CA ASP A 5 26.43 51.47 -32.01
C ASP A 5 26.69 52.19 -33.33
N LEU A 6 27.32 51.48 -34.27
CA LEU A 6 27.66 51.93 -35.61
C LEU A 6 26.88 51.12 -36.65
N ILE A 7 25.59 50.95 -36.38
CA ILE A 7 24.66 50.17 -37.20
C ILE A 7 24.39 50.88 -38.52
N ASP A 8 24.45 50.15 -39.64
CA ASP A 8 24.23 50.63 -41.01
C ASP A 8 25.10 51.84 -41.41
N THR A 9 26.24 52.01 -40.73
CA THR A 9 27.15 53.14 -40.98
C THR A 9 28.10 52.86 -42.14
N THR A 10 28.57 53.91 -42.81
CA THR A 10 29.68 53.82 -43.78
C THR A 10 30.93 54.46 -43.19
N ILE A 11 32.01 53.70 -43.12
CA ILE A 11 33.29 54.10 -42.55
C ILE A 11 34.36 53.86 -43.61
N THR A 12 34.93 54.94 -44.13
CA THR A 12 35.91 54.89 -45.21
C THR A 12 37.15 55.66 -44.81
N ASP A 13 38.35 55.15 -45.17
CA ASP A 13 39.64 55.81 -44.97
C ASP A 13 39.88 56.29 -43.52
N SER A 14 39.33 55.56 -42.55
CA SER A 14 39.33 55.95 -41.14
C SER A 14 40.43 55.26 -40.35
N VAL A 15 40.98 55.95 -39.35
CA VAL A 15 42.11 55.44 -38.54
C VAL A 15 41.65 55.21 -37.09
N PHE A 16 41.69 53.95 -36.68
CA PHE A 16 41.38 53.46 -35.33
C PHE A 16 42.61 52.87 -34.62
N LEU A 17 43.82 53.18 -35.09
CA LEU A 17 45.08 52.65 -34.57
C LEU A 17 45.14 52.69 -33.03
N GLY A 18 45.25 51.51 -32.39
CA GLY A 18 45.34 51.38 -30.94
C GLY A 18 44.04 51.67 -30.16
N ALA A 19 42.92 51.89 -30.85
CA ALA A 19 41.66 52.25 -30.22
C ALA A 19 41.05 51.09 -29.42
N SER A 20 40.32 51.43 -28.36
CA SER A 20 39.43 50.50 -27.67
C SER A 20 38.04 50.57 -28.29
N LEU A 21 37.53 49.42 -28.74
CA LEU A 21 36.24 49.21 -29.40
C LEU A 21 35.47 48.07 -28.72
N MET A 22 35.57 47.99 -27.39
CA MET A 22 34.90 46.96 -26.62
C MET A 22 33.38 47.12 -26.72
N TYR A 23 32.66 46.02 -27.01
CA TYR A 23 31.20 46.00 -27.21
C TYR A 23 30.69 46.94 -28.33
N VAL A 24 31.52 47.22 -29.35
CA VAL A 24 31.06 48.01 -30.49
C VAL A 24 30.26 47.14 -31.46
N SER A 25 29.18 47.69 -32.00
CA SER A 25 28.34 47.03 -33.01
C SER A 25 28.52 47.68 -34.37
N PHE A 26 28.94 46.91 -35.37
CA PHE A 26 29.00 47.31 -36.79
C PHE A 26 27.90 46.62 -37.63
N THR A 27 26.78 46.24 -37.01
CA THR A 27 25.72 45.52 -37.72
C THR A 27 25.27 46.26 -38.98
N GLY A 28 25.31 45.61 -40.15
CA GLY A 28 24.96 46.21 -41.45
C GLY A 28 25.92 47.28 -41.98
N ALA A 29 27.00 47.59 -41.25
CA ALA A 29 27.93 48.65 -41.62
C ALA A 29 28.80 48.27 -42.83
N HIS A 30 29.30 49.28 -43.52
CA HIS A 30 30.24 49.18 -44.63
C HIS A 30 31.55 49.87 -44.25
N VAL A 31 32.60 49.08 -44.02
CA VAL A 31 33.91 49.56 -43.60
C VAL A 31 34.92 49.32 -44.72
N ARG A 32 35.59 50.38 -45.17
CA ARG A 32 36.50 50.31 -46.32
C ARG A 32 37.80 51.05 -46.05
N SER A 33 38.92 50.49 -46.51
CA SER A 33 40.24 51.15 -46.49
C SER A 33 40.65 51.70 -45.12
N SER A 34 40.21 51.06 -44.03
CA SER A 34 40.34 51.60 -42.68
C SER A 34 41.42 50.86 -41.88
N ASP A 35 42.07 51.58 -40.96
CA ASP A 35 43.20 51.09 -40.18
C ASP A 35 42.78 50.77 -38.74
N PHE A 36 42.75 49.48 -38.42
CA PHE A 36 42.40 48.90 -37.12
C PHE A 36 43.60 48.20 -36.46
N ARG A 37 44.83 48.59 -36.80
CA ARG A 37 46.01 47.96 -36.18
C ARG A 37 46.03 48.20 -34.67
N ASN A 38 46.48 47.21 -33.91
CA ASN A 38 46.65 47.26 -32.45
C ASN A 38 45.36 47.59 -31.66
N ILE A 39 44.17 47.50 -32.25
CA ILE A 39 42.93 47.76 -31.52
C ILE A 39 42.70 46.73 -30.42
N SER A 40 41.90 47.12 -29.42
CA SER A 40 41.29 46.20 -28.47
C SER A 40 39.77 46.25 -28.62
N ALA A 41 39.21 45.23 -29.25
CA ALA A 41 37.79 45.11 -29.59
C ALA A 41 37.20 43.77 -29.12
N PRO A 42 37.25 43.47 -27.80
CA PRO A 42 36.54 42.31 -27.29
C PRO A 42 35.03 42.50 -27.47
N ASP A 43 34.32 41.40 -27.73
CA ASP A 43 32.87 41.36 -27.89
C ASP A 43 32.35 42.28 -29.01
N LEU A 44 33.13 42.42 -30.09
CA LEU A 44 32.76 43.21 -31.26
C LEU A 44 31.70 42.47 -32.10
N HIS A 45 30.64 43.15 -32.54
CA HIS A 45 29.61 42.56 -33.39
C HIS A 45 29.78 42.99 -34.85
N LEU A 46 30.00 42.02 -35.73
CA LEU A 46 30.09 42.15 -37.19
C LEU A 46 28.98 41.33 -37.84
N ILE A 47 27.73 41.80 -37.71
CA ILE A 47 26.54 41.08 -38.22
C ILE A 47 26.08 41.73 -39.53
N GLY A 48 26.08 41.00 -40.65
CA GLY A 48 25.73 41.56 -41.97
C GLY A 48 26.68 42.67 -42.44
N THR A 49 27.85 42.82 -41.80
CA THR A 49 28.82 43.89 -42.06
C THR A 49 29.64 43.58 -43.31
N THR A 50 29.90 44.58 -44.14
CA THR A 50 30.86 44.51 -45.24
C THR A 50 32.16 45.20 -44.83
N ILE A 51 33.29 44.48 -44.83
CA ILE A 51 34.62 45.05 -44.56
C ILE A 51 35.54 44.77 -45.74
N GLU A 52 36.13 45.83 -46.29
CA GLU A 52 36.98 45.75 -47.47
C GLU A 52 38.31 46.47 -47.28
N SER A 53 39.40 45.85 -47.77
CA SER A 53 40.72 46.50 -47.88
C SER A 53 41.22 47.15 -46.58
N SER A 54 40.82 46.62 -45.43
CA SER A 54 41.11 47.19 -44.12
C SER A 54 42.15 46.36 -43.36
N ASN A 55 42.84 46.97 -42.40
CA ASN A 55 43.98 46.37 -41.72
C ASN A 55 43.73 46.17 -40.24
N PHE A 56 43.74 44.91 -39.78
CA PHE A 56 43.54 44.51 -38.39
C PHE A 56 44.81 43.98 -37.72
N THR A 57 46.00 44.29 -38.23
CA THR A 57 47.25 43.71 -37.71
C THR A 57 47.38 43.92 -36.19
N ASN A 58 47.67 42.84 -35.44
CA ASN A 58 47.80 42.81 -33.98
C ASN A 58 46.53 43.27 -33.22
N ALA A 59 45.36 43.17 -33.84
CA ALA A 59 44.09 43.46 -33.18
C ALA A 59 43.72 42.38 -32.15
N LYS A 60 43.20 42.82 -30.99
CA LYS A 60 42.66 41.94 -29.94
C LYS A 60 41.13 41.93 -30.03
N MET A 61 40.59 40.94 -30.72
CA MET A 61 39.17 40.78 -31.06
C MET A 61 38.55 39.55 -30.38
N GLY A 62 38.84 39.32 -29.10
CA GLY A 62 38.30 38.17 -28.36
C GLY A 62 36.77 38.23 -28.25
N ARG A 63 36.08 37.09 -28.35
CA ARG A 63 34.62 36.96 -28.30
C ARG A 63 33.88 37.79 -29.35
N VAL A 64 34.55 38.10 -30.46
CA VAL A 64 33.92 38.74 -31.62
C VAL A 64 32.80 37.86 -32.15
N PHE A 65 31.67 38.47 -32.50
CA PHE A 65 30.54 37.81 -33.14
C PHE A 65 30.48 38.22 -34.61
N ILE A 66 30.82 37.31 -35.52
CA ILE A 66 30.83 37.55 -36.97
C ILE A 66 29.74 36.67 -37.59
N LYS A 67 28.67 37.27 -38.10
CA LYS A 67 27.54 36.55 -38.72
C LYS A 67 27.13 37.25 -40.00
N ASP A 68 26.88 36.52 -41.07
CA ASP A 68 26.53 37.04 -42.40
C ASP A 68 27.41 38.19 -42.94
N ALA A 69 28.64 38.33 -42.46
CA ALA A 69 29.57 39.39 -42.84
C ALA A 69 30.33 39.05 -44.14
N THR A 70 30.60 40.08 -44.95
CA THR A 70 31.44 40.00 -46.15
C THR A 70 32.79 40.64 -45.88
N LEU A 71 33.87 39.86 -45.89
CA LEU A 71 35.24 40.34 -45.68
C LEU A 71 36.04 40.19 -46.97
N THR A 72 36.55 41.25 -47.59
CA THR A 72 37.33 41.14 -48.84
C THR A 72 38.65 41.92 -48.77
N ASN A 73 39.76 41.31 -49.20
CA ASN A 73 41.08 41.96 -49.26
C ASN A 73 41.60 42.61 -47.95
N ASN A 74 41.17 42.11 -46.79
CA ASN A 74 41.60 42.62 -45.49
C ASN A 74 42.88 41.91 -45.00
N THR A 75 43.58 42.57 -44.07
CA THR A 75 44.77 42.02 -43.41
C THR A 75 44.45 41.65 -41.97
N PHE A 76 44.57 40.37 -41.63
CA PHE A 76 44.41 39.82 -40.28
C PHE A 76 45.71 39.12 -39.85
N ASP A 77 46.78 39.90 -39.72
CA ASP A 77 48.07 39.43 -39.22
C ASP A 77 48.13 39.55 -37.69
N GLN A 78 48.53 38.48 -36.98
CA GLN A 78 48.63 38.45 -35.51
C GLN A 78 47.35 38.82 -34.74
N VAL A 79 46.17 38.52 -35.30
CA VAL A 79 44.89 38.85 -34.65
C VAL A 79 44.51 37.80 -33.61
N ASN A 80 44.04 38.25 -32.45
CA ASN A 80 43.48 37.37 -31.43
C ASN A 80 41.96 37.38 -31.48
N ILE A 81 41.33 36.26 -31.86
CA ILE A 81 39.87 36.09 -31.95
C ILE A 81 39.31 35.13 -30.88
N TRP A 82 40.02 34.96 -29.77
CA TRP A 82 39.69 33.99 -28.72
C TRP A 82 38.22 34.00 -28.30
N GLY A 83 37.53 32.85 -28.37
CA GLY A 83 36.13 32.71 -27.94
C GLY A 83 35.12 33.41 -28.86
N GLY A 84 35.56 33.86 -30.04
CA GLY A 84 34.69 34.43 -31.06
C GLY A 84 33.80 33.38 -31.72
N ILE A 85 32.64 33.83 -32.18
CA ILE A 85 31.68 33.02 -32.94
C ILE A 85 31.70 33.54 -34.38
N ILE A 86 32.01 32.67 -35.34
CA ILE A 86 32.02 33.01 -36.77
C ILE A 86 31.00 32.13 -37.50
N VAL A 87 29.88 32.72 -37.85
CA VAL A 87 28.73 32.07 -38.51
C VAL A 87 28.68 32.48 -39.99
N THR A 88 29.80 32.36 -40.71
CA THR A 88 29.91 32.82 -42.11
C THR A 88 30.83 31.93 -42.95
N TRP A 89 30.66 31.95 -44.26
CA TRP A 89 31.65 31.47 -45.24
C TRP A 89 32.85 32.44 -45.41
N ALA A 90 32.94 33.50 -44.60
CA ALA A 90 33.88 34.62 -44.74
C ALA A 90 35.36 34.23 -44.54
N LEU A 91 35.64 33.06 -43.97
CA LEU A 91 37.02 32.54 -43.87
C LEU A 91 37.62 32.19 -45.24
N THR A 92 36.79 32.05 -46.29
CA THR A 92 37.20 31.76 -47.67
C THR A 92 37.01 32.94 -48.61
N ALA A 93 36.99 34.17 -48.09
CA ALA A 93 36.68 35.33 -48.91
C ALA A 93 37.92 35.91 -49.63
N ASN A 94 37.73 36.24 -50.91
CA ASN A 94 38.74 36.63 -51.89
C ASN A 94 39.79 37.62 -51.34
N GLY A 95 41.05 37.18 -51.32
CA GLY A 95 42.23 38.02 -51.11
C GLY A 95 42.49 38.50 -49.68
N ASN A 96 41.75 38.04 -48.67
CA ASN A 96 42.13 38.30 -47.28
C ASN A 96 43.42 37.56 -46.91
N THR A 97 44.29 38.20 -46.13
CA THR A 97 45.51 37.58 -45.59
C THR A 97 45.33 37.26 -44.12
N TRP A 98 45.42 35.98 -43.78
CA TRP A 98 45.32 35.47 -42.40
C TRP A 98 46.66 34.88 -42.00
N VAL A 99 47.47 35.65 -41.28
CA VAL A 99 48.82 35.26 -40.88
C VAL A 99 48.86 35.21 -39.35
N VAL A 100 49.04 34.01 -38.78
CA VAL A 100 49.28 33.81 -37.34
C VAL A 100 48.22 34.45 -36.42
N ALA A 101 46.92 34.29 -36.70
CA ALA A 101 45.91 34.60 -35.68
C ALA A 101 45.97 33.52 -34.57
N THR A 102 45.92 33.86 -33.27
CA THR A 102 46.25 32.90 -32.19
C THR A 102 45.03 32.45 -31.37
N CYS A 103 44.92 31.14 -31.11
CA CYS A 103 43.88 30.49 -30.29
C CYS A 103 44.30 30.35 -28.80
N THR A 104 43.43 29.77 -27.95
CA THR A 104 43.63 29.50 -26.50
C THR A 104 44.94 28.79 -26.15
N ASP A 105 45.50 28.03 -27.08
CA ASP A 105 46.70 27.22 -26.95
C ASP A 105 47.96 27.89 -27.56
N ASN A 106 47.88 29.18 -27.93
CA ASN A 106 48.89 29.94 -28.67
C ASN A 106 49.25 29.35 -30.05
N LYS A 107 48.36 28.57 -30.67
CA LYS A 107 48.54 28.06 -32.04
C LYS A 107 47.88 28.94 -33.10
N PRO A 108 48.33 28.88 -34.37
CA PRO A 108 47.75 29.64 -35.48
C PRO A 108 46.33 29.14 -35.85
N SER A 109 45.36 30.05 -35.96
CA SER A 109 43.98 29.81 -36.34
C SER A 109 43.82 29.37 -37.79
N ASN A 110 44.85 29.60 -38.62
CA ASN A 110 44.90 29.15 -40.01
C ASN A 110 45.30 27.66 -40.16
N THR A 111 45.54 26.94 -39.07
CA THR A 111 45.88 25.50 -39.09
C THR A 111 44.81 24.57 -38.53
N HIS A 112 43.72 25.09 -37.94
CA HIS A 112 42.65 24.28 -37.35
C HIS A 112 41.25 24.86 -37.62
N ILE A 113 40.54 24.29 -38.58
CA ILE A 113 39.07 24.27 -38.57
C ILE A 113 38.68 23.11 -37.64
N HIS A 114 38.51 23.37 -36.33
CA HIS A 114 37.71 22.54 -35.42
C HIS A 114 37.81 23.02 -33.96
N SER A 115 36.63 23.20 -33.34
CA SER A 115 36.26 23.24 -31.90
C SER A 115 36.99 24.13 -30.89
N ASP A 116 38.30 24.38 -31.01
CA ASP A 116 39.08 24.97 -29.91
C ASP A 116 39.33 26.48 -30.09
N CYS A 117 38.95 27.03 -31.24
CA CYS A 117 39.17 28.43 -31.60
C CYS A 117 37.92 29.13 -32.15
N LEU A 118 37.03 28.37 -32.77
CA LEU A 118 35.74 28.78 -33.29
C LEU A 118 34.75 27.73 -32.78
N GLN A 119 33.75 28.15 -31.97
CA GLN A 119 32.62 27.26 -31.72
C GLN A 119 31.83 27.15 -33.02
N ASP A 120 31.56 25.92 -33.46
CA ASP A 120 30.63 25.66 -34.55
C ASP A 120 29.31 26.37 -34.18
N PRO A 121 28.70 27.20 -35.04
CA PRO A 121 27.38 27.73 -34.78
C PRO A 121 26.46 26.59 -34.34
N ASP A 122 25.87 26.75 -33.17
CA ASP A 122 24.79 25.89 -32.70
C ASP A 122 23.77 25.74 -33.82
N ILE A 123 23.54 24.50 -34.26
CA ILE A 123 22.61 24.13 -35.34
C ILE A 123 21.44 23.29 -34.81
N ASN A 124 21.46 22.93 -33.53
CA ASN A 124 20.51 21.98 -32.97
C ASN A 124 19.41 22.76 -32.26
N PRO A 125 18.12 22.50 -32.56
CA PRO A 125 17.05 23.15 -31.83
C PRO A 125 16.95 22.61 -30.38
N PRO A 126 16.47 23.45 -29.44
CA PRO A 126 16.22 23.02 -28.07
C PRO A 126 15.35 21.76 -27.95
N LEU A 127 15.70 20.86 -27.03
CA LEU A 127 14.95 19.63 -26.76
C LEU A 127 14.16 19.74 -25.45
N ALA A 128 12.86 19.42 -25.50
CA ALA A 128 12.02 19.34 -24.30
C ALA A 128 12.15 17.97 -23.60
N ARG A 129 12.17 17.97 -22.27
CA ARG A 129 12.09 16.76 -21.43
C ARG A 129 11.00 16.95 -20.36
N PRO A 130 9.72 16.97 -20.77
CA PRO A 130 8.65 17.37 -19.89
C PRO A 130 8.50 16.42 -18.70
N THR A 131 8.30 17.02 -17.52
CA THR A 131 7.87 16.33 -16.30
C THR A 131 6.55 16.92 -15.84
N VAL A 132 5.69 16.09 -15.26
CA VAL A 132 4.34 16.53 -14.87
C VAL A 132 4.15 16.41 -13.36
N VAL A 133 3.54 17.43 -12.78
CA VAL A 133 3.13 17.45 -11.38
C VAL A 133 1.62 17.64 -11.33
N GLY A 134 0.92 16.72 -10.67
CA GLY A 134 -0.52 16.79 -10.47
C GLY A 134 -1.05 15.61 -9.66
N PRO A 135 -2.35 15.61 -9.33
CA PRO A 135 -2.98 14.52 -8.59
C PRO A 135 -3.17 13.30 -9.50
N GLY A 136 -3.12 12.11 -8.90
CA GLY A 136 -3.20 10.83 -9.61
C GLY A 136 -1.84 10.14 -9.71
N THR A 137 -1.76 9.11 -10.55
CA THR A 137 -0.56 8.27 -10.68
C THR A 137 0.38 8.70 -11.80
N GLY A 138 -0.13 9.39 -12.83
CA GLY A 138 0.61 9.69 -14.06
C GLY A 138 0.88 8.48 -14.94
N VAL A 139 0.44 7.28 -14.54
CA VAL A 139 0.63 6.04 -15.31
C VAL A 139 -0.19 6.12 -16.59
N GLY A 140 0.47 5.89 -17.73
CA GLY A 140 -0.20 6.01 -19.03
C GLY A 140 -0.76 7.40 -19.30
N HIS A 141 -0.18 8.43 -18.69
CA HIS A 141 -0.58 9.85 -18.81
C HIS A 141 -1.94 10.18 -18.17
N TRP A 142 -2.44 9.35 -17.27
CA TRP A 142 -3.71 9.58 -16.55
C TRP A 142 -3.53 10.30 -15.22
N TYR A 143 -4.41 11.29 -14.99
CA TYR A 143 -4.43 12.13 -13.80
C TYR A 143 -5.85 12.30 -13.27
N THR A 144 -6.00 12.60 -11.98
CA THR A 144 -7.31 12.78 -11.31
C THR A 144 -7.69 14.24 -11.11
N GLY A 145 -7.04 15.15 -11.82
CA GLY A 145 -7.27 16.59 -11.69
C GLY A 145 -6.19 17.40 -12.37
N PRO A 146 -6.23 18.74 -12.24
CA PRO A 146 -5.36 19.65 -12.98
C PRO A 146 -3.87 19.36 -12.78
N VAL A 147 -3.10 19.47 -13.86
CA VAL A 147 -1.65 19.23 -13.85
C VAL A 147 -0.86 20.46 -14.26
N THR A 148 0.40 20.52 -13.83
CA THR A 148 1.41 21.46 -14.29
C THR A 148 2.50 20.69 -15.03
N LEU A 149 2.75 21.06 -16.29
CA LEU A 149 3.86 20.51 -17.07
C LEU A 149 5.07 21.42 -16.91
N ASN A 150 6.20 20.86 -16.49
CA ASN A 150 7.49 21.55 -16.52
C ASN A 150 8.25 21.03 -17.73
N TRP A 151 8.61 21.91 -18.67
CA TRP A 151 9.14 21.49 -19.98
C TRP A 151 10.59 21.00 -19.94
N ASN A 152 11.37 21.48 -18.98
CA ASN A 152 12.79 21.14 -18.78
C ASN A 152 13.57 21.14 -20.10
N TRP A 153 13.57 22.29 -20.76
CA TRP A 153 14.31 22.52 -21.98
C TRP A 153 15.81 22.26 -21.75
N TYR A 154 16.43 21.56 -22.68
CA TYR A 154 17.85 21.30 -22.73
C TYR A 154 18.36 21.64 -24.12
N ASP A 155 19.52 22.26 -24.17
CA ASP A 155 20.19 22.65 -25.40
C ASP A 155 21.70 22.66 -25.18
N GLU A 156 22.47 22.51 -26.25
CA GLU A 156 23.94 22.59 -26.19
C GLU A 156 24.46 24.03 -26.32
N GLY A 157 23.65 24.93 -26.89
CA GLY A 157 23.85 26.37 -26.92
C GLY A 157 23.13 27.12 -25.79
N VAL A 158 22.89 28.41 -26.01
CA VAL A 158 22.27 29.31 -25.02
C VAL A 158 20.79 29.48 -25.34
N LEU A 159 19.94 29.10 -24.39
CA LEU A 159 18.49 29.27 -24.49
C LEU A 159 18.05 30.74 -24.34
N SER A 160 16.98 31.12 -25.04
CA SER A 160 16.30 32.40 -24.82
C SER A 160 15.31 32.28 -23.66
N ASP A 161 15.64 32.85 -22.51
CA ASP A 161 14.78 32.84 -21.31
C ASP A 161 13.35 33.37 -21.59
N THR A 162 13.21 34.32 -22.52
CA THR A 162 11.90 34.88 -22.90
C THR A 162 11.12 34.01 -23.87
N ALA A 163 11.79 33.18 -24.67
CA ALA A 163 11.15 32.33 -25.67
C ALA A 163 10.90 30.89 -25.18
N CYS A 164 11.47 30.51 -24.03
CA CYS A 164 11.40 29.16 -23.48
C CYS A 164 10.52 29.12 -22.23
N PRO A 165 9.22 28.77 -22.34
CA PRO A 165 8.34 28.70 -21.19
C PRO A 165 8.82 27.61 -20.23
N ARG A 166 8.99 27.97 -18.96
CA ARG A 166 9.42 27.01 -17.93
C ARG A 166 8.38 25.92 -17.68
N SER A 167 7.10 26.32 -17.67
CA SER A 167 5.99 25.42 -17.35
C SER A 167 4.66 25.89 -17.95
N THR A 168 3.75 24.94 -18.16
CA THR A 168 2.33 25.19 -18.47
C THR A 168 1.47 24.74 -17.28
N PRO A 169 1.04 25.67 -16.40
CA PRO A 169 0.24 25.33 -15.23
C PRO A 169 -1.25 25.18 -15.56
N GLY A 170 -1.97 24.41 -14.73
CA GLY A 170 -3.43 24.38 -14.72
C GLY A 170 -4.07 23.69 -15.92
N VAL A 171 -3.40 22.73 -16.54
CA VAL A 171 -3.98 21.96 -17.65
C VAL A 171 -5.10 21.07 -17.12
N THR A 172 -6.30 21.24 -17.68
CA THR A 172 -7.54 20.56 -17.25
C THR A 172 -8.26 19.82 -18.39
N THR A 173 -7.83 20.03 -19.63
CA THR A 173 -8.45 19.44 -20.83
C THR A 173 -7.57 18.30 -21.36
N PRO A 174 -8.12 17.09 -21.59
CA PRO A 174 -7.37 16.00 -22.21
C PRO A 174 -6.86 16.38 -23.61
N GLY A 175 -5.68 15.89 -23.96
CA GLY A 175 -5.08 16.09 -25.28
C GLY A 175 -3.57 16.33 -25.23
N THR A 176 -3.00 16.59 -26.39
CA THR A 176 -1.59 16.94 -26.52
C THR A 176 -1.38 18.40 -26.14
N VAL A 177 -0.58 18.64 -25.10
CA VAL A 177 -0.09 19.96 -24.75
C VAL A 177 1.21 20.18 -25.50
N THR A 178 1.39 21.38 -26.07
CA THR A 178 2.58 21.74 -26.85
C THR A 178 3.18 23.03 -26.30
N ALA A 179 4.51 23.12 -26.33
CA ALA A 179 5.24 24.37 -26.15
C ALA A 179 6.44 24.42 -27.10
N THR A 180 6.91 25.63 -27.37
CA THR A 180 8.11 25.88 -28.18
C THR A 180 9.14 26.63 -27.35
N CYS A 181 10.41 26.47 -27.71
CA CYS A 181 11.54 27.18 -27.11
C CYS A 181 12.53 27.53 -28.20
N ALA A 182 13.08 28.74 -28.16
CA ALA A 182 14.09 29.18 -29.10
C ALA A 182 15.43 29.36 -28.39
N ASP A 183 16.52 29.00 -29.07
CA ASP A 183 17.87 29.36 -28.65
C ASP A 183 18.23 30.79 -29.13
N MET A 184 19.41 31.25 -28.76
CA MET A 184 19.96 32.54 -29.21
C MET A 184 20.48 32.51 -30.66
N ALA A 185 20.63 31.33 -31.28
CA ALA A 185 20.97 31.17 -32.69
C ALA A 185 19.73 31.27 -33.61
N GLY A 186 18.52 31.18 -33.05
CA GLY A 186 17.24 31.28 -33.72
C GLY A 186 16.58 29.93 -34.05
N HIS A 187 17.12 28.79 -33.62
CA HIS A 187 16.45 27.50 -33.83
C HIS A 187 15.32 27.30 -32.82
N VAL A 188 14.26 26.63 -33.26
CA VAL A 188 13.05 26.45 -32.46
C VAL A 188 12.80 24.96 -32.20
N GLY A 189 12.88 24.61 -30.93
CA GLY A 189 12.47 23.33 -30.38
C GLY A 189 10.98 23.25 -30.13
N THR A 190 10.39 22.07 -30.29
CA THR A 190 8.99 21.81 -29.93
C THR A 190 8.91 20.66 -28.94
N GLY A 191 8.26 20.89 -27.81
CA GLY A 191 7.96 19.90 -26.79
C GLY A 191 6.48 19.55 -26.82
N THR A 192 6.16 18.26 -26.75
CA THR A 192 4.79 17.76 -26.65
C THR A 192 4.64 16.81 -25.47
N TYR A 193 3.45 16.79 -24.88
CA TYR A 193 3.09 15.81 -23.87
C TYR A 193 1.58 15.57 -23.87
N ASP A 194 1.17 14.32 -23.93
CA ASP A 194 -0.25 13.95 -23.84
C ASP A 194 -0.70 13.90 -22.38
N VAL A 195 -1.83 14.53 -22.09
CA VAL A 195 -2.51 14.42 -20.79
C VAL A 195 -3.89 13.79 -20.95
N ARG A 196 -4.25 12.93 -20.00
CA ARG A 196 -5.57 12.32 -19.89
C ARG A 196 -6.10 12.50 -18.47
N PHE A 197 -7.40 12.71 -18.33
CA PHE A 197 -8.02 12.93 -17.03
C PHE A 197 -9.14 11.92 -16.80
N ASP A 198 -9.12 11.33 -15.63
CA ASP A 198 -10.22 10.51 -15.14
C ASP A 198 -10.54 10.92 -13.71
N LEU A 199 -11.77 11.38 -13.53
CA LEU A 199 -12.31 11.89 -12.26
C LEU A 199 -13.33 10.91 -11.66
N VAL A 200 -13.61 9.80 -12.34
CA VAL A 200 -14.66 8.87 -11.98
C VAL A 200 -14.02 7.65 -11.32
N PRO A 201 -14.24 7.43 -10.01
CA PRO A 201 -13.75 6.24 -9.35
C PRO A 201 -14.34 4.95 -9.97
N PRO A 202 -13.59 3.83 -9.94
CA PRO A 202 -14.09 2.57 -10.45
C PRO A 202 -15.28 2.07 -9.61
N SER A 203 -16.17 1.30 -10.22
CA SER A 203 -17.21 0.57 -9.49
C SER A 203 -16.60 -0.64 -8.77
N LEU A 204 -17.12 -0.95 -7.58
CA LEU A 204 -16.71 -2.13 -6.79
C LEU A 204 -17.92 -2.77 -6.11
N SER A 205 -18.25 -3.99 -6.53
CA SER A 205 -19.28 -4.81 -5.89
C SER A 205 -18.66 -6.05 -5.24
N ALA A 206 -19.28 -6.47 -4.13
CA ALA A 206 -18.89 -7.66 -3.37
C ALA A 206 -20.01 -8.69 -3.40
N THR A 207 -19.65 -9.96 -3.57
CA THR A 207 -20.59 -11.09 -3.54
C THR A 207 -20.10 -12.13 -2.54
N ILE A 208 -21.01 -12.64 -1.71
CA ILE A 208 -20.71 -13.66 -0.69
C ILE A 208 -21.20 -15.00 -1.22
N SER A 209 -20.33 -16.02 -1.21
CA SER A 209 -20.56 -17.31 -1.88
C SER A 209 -21.83 -18.05 -1.43
N HIS A 210 -22.30 -17.83 -0.21
CA HIS A 210 -23.57 -18.35 0.29
C HIS A 210 -24.10 -17.55 1.48
N ALA A 211 -25.42 -17.65 1.71
CA ALA A 211 -26.07 -17.11 2.90
C ALA A 211 -25.56 -17.76 4.20
N PRO A 212 -25.71 -17.09 5.37
CA PRO A 212 -25.38 -17.69 6.66
C PRO A 212 -26.07 -19.04 6.83
N ASN A 213 -25.29 -20.10 7.08
CA ASN A 213 -25.80 -21.45 7.34
C ASN A 213 -25.91 -21.75 8.85
N GLY A 214 -25.55 -20.80 9.71
CA GLY A 214 -25.66 -20.80 11.16
C GLY A 214 -26.93 -20.13 11.69
N LEU A 215 -27.04 -20.06 13.01
CA LEU A 215 -28.09 -19.29 13.69
C LEU A 215 -27.69 -17.80 13.76
N ASN A 216 -28.68 -16.91 13.90
CA ASN A 216 -28.46 -15.47 14.16
C ASN A 216 -27.50 -14.76 13.18
N GLY A 217 -27.50 -15.18 11.91
CA GLY A 217 -26.65 -14.61 10.87
C GLY A 217 -25.18 -15.06 10.94
N TRP A 218 -24.87 -16.13 11.68
CA TRP A 218 -23.53 -16.73 11.68
C TRP A 218 -23.33 -17.69 10.50
N TRP A 219 -22.09 -17.78 10.05
CA TRP A 219 -21.63 -18.78 9.10
C TRP A 219 -20.85 -19.87 9.85
N ARG A 220 -21.34 -21.11 9.79
CA ARG A 220 -20.63 -22.30 10.29
C ARG A 220 -19.66 -22.90 9.28
N THR A 221 -19.75 -22.45 8.03
CA THR A 221 -18.74 -22.67 6.99
C THR A 221 -18.30 -21.31 6.50
N ALA A 222 -16.99 -21.05 6.51
CA ALA A 222 -16.46 -19.76 6.10
C ALA A 222 -16.83 -19.46 4.65
N PRO A 223 -17.59 -18.37 4.37
CA PRO A 223 -17.91 -18.00 3.00
C PRO A 223 -16.69 -17.35 2.32
N THR A 224 -16.68 -17.38 1.00
CA THR A 224 -15.74 -16.59 0.20
C THR A 224 -16.44 -15.31 -0.24
N VAL A 225 -15.77 -14.17 -0.04
CA VAL A 225 -16.19 -12.88 -0.56
C VAL A 225 -15.41 -12.59 -1.83
N SER A 226 -16.11 -12.51 -2.96
CA SER A 226 -15.55 -12.21 -4.27
C SER A 226 -15.87 -10.78 -4.67
N TYR A 227 -14.93 -10.13 -5.35
CA TYR A 227 -15.06 -8.75 -5.78
C TYR A 227 -15.07 -8.65 -7.29
N THR A 228 -15.93 -7.77 -7.80
CA THR A 228 -15.99 -7.42 -9.22
C THR A 228 -15.88 -5.92 -9.36
N CYS A 229 -14.99 -5.48 -10.26
CA CYS A 229 -14.71 -4.08 -10.51
C CYS A 229 -14.94 -3.77 -11.99
N SER A 230 -15.44 -2.57 -12.27
CA SER A 230 -15.48 -2.02 -13.63
C SER A 230 -15.14 -0.55 -13.60
N ASP A 231 -14.59 -0.06 -14.69
CA ASP A 231 -14.22 1.34 -14.84
C ASP A 231 -14.58 1.82 -16.25
N THR A 232 -15.13 3.04 -16.35
CA THR A 232 -15.53 3.66 -17.62
C THR A 232 -14.53 4.71 -18.11
N GLY A 233 -13.52 5.03 -17.32
CA GLY A 233 -12.51 6.04 -17.59
C GLY A 233 -11.17 5.42 -17.95
N SER A 234 -10.22 5.50 -17.03
CA SER A 234 -8.82 5.14 -17.19
C SER A 234 -8.55 3.63 -17.18
N GLY A 235 -9.55 2.83 -16.86
CA GLY A 235 -9.46 1.38 -16.73
C GLY A 235 -9.06 0.94 -15.32
N ILE A 236 -9.21 -0.36 -15.02
CA ILE A 236 -8.91 -0.91 -13.69
C ILE A 236 -7.39 -1.14 -13.54
N ALA A 237 -6.77 -0.50 -12.55
CA ALA A 237 -5.40 -0.80 -12.15
C ALA A 237 -5.34 -1.91 -11.09
N ARG A 238 -6.29 -1.91 -10.14
CA ARG A 238 -6.34 -2.90 -9.07
C ARG A 238 -7.78 -3.25 -8.74
N CYS A 239 -8.10 -4.54 -8.85
CA CYS A 239 -9.32 -5.13 -8.29
C CYS A 239 -8.93 -6.14 -7.19
N PRO A 240 -9.53 -6.09 -5.99
CA PRO A 240 -9.23 -7.03 -4.91
C PRO A 240 -9.47 -8.48 -5.30
N SER A 241 -8.56 -9.38 -4.91
CA SER A 241 -8.77 -10.82 -5.05
C SER A 241 -9.82 -11.34 -4.06
N PRO A 242 -10.52 -12.45 -4.36
CA PRO A 242 -11.46 -13.06 -3.43
C PRO A 242 -10.80 -13.47 -2.10
N VAL A 243 -11.53 -13.33 -0.99
CA VAL A 243 -11.04 -13.63 0.37
C VAL A 243 -12.01 -14.56 1.08
N THR A 244 -11.49 -15.61 1.71
CA THR A 244 -12.27 -16.45 2.62
C THR A 244 -12.44 -15.73 3.96
N ALA A 245 -13.68 -15.58 4.43
CA ALA A 245 -13.99 -14.84 5.64
C ALA A 245 -13.39 -15.52 6.89
N PRO A 246 -12.63 -14.78 7.72
CA PRO A 246 -11.97 -15.33 8.90
C PRO A 246 -12.96 -15.51 10.06
N GLN A 247 -12.56 -16.30 11.06
CA GLN A 247 -13.32 -16.53 12.29
C GLN A 247 -13.64 -15.24 13.06
N GLY A 248 -14.78 -15.27 13.75
CA GLY A 248 -15.29 -14.22 14.61
C GLY A 248 -16.19 -13.22 13.90
N VAL A 249 -16.48 -12.13 14.59
CA VAL A 249 -17.22 -10.98 14.06
C VAL A 249 -16.22 -10.02 13.42
N ARG A 250 -16.31 -9.83 12.11
CA ARG A 250 -15.34 -9.06 11.32
C ARG A 250 -16.06 -8.21 10.29
N THR A 251 -15.40 -7.13 9.87
CA THR A 251 -15.82 -6.36 8.70
C THR A 251 -14.69 -6.43 7.69
N LEU A 252 -14.92 -7.09 6.57
CA LEU A 252 -13.95 -7.17 5.48
C LEU A 252 -14.00 -5.88 4.67
N THR A 253 -12.84 -5.28 4.48
CA THR A 253 -12.67 -4.05 3.69
C THR A 253 -11.91 -4.37 2.42
N ALA A 254 -12.41 -3.88 1.28
CA ALA A 254 -11.76 -4.07 -0.01
C ALA A 254 -11.77 -2.76 -0.78
N THR A 255 -10.67 -2.47 -1.49
CA THR A 255 -10.48 -1.20 -2.21
C THR A 255 -10.01 -1.47 -3.63
N ALA A 256 -10.79 -1.01 -4.60
CA ALA A 256 -10.43 -0.98 -6.01
C ALA A 256 -9.77 0.36 -6.36
N ALA A 257 -8.92 0.35 -7.37
CA ALA A 257 -8.31 1.55 -7.93
C ALA A 257 -8.27 1.48 -9.46
N ASP A 258 -8.47 2.63 -10.11
CA ASP A 258 -8.26 2.79 -11.55
C ASP A 258 -6.82 3.21 -11.88
N VAL A 259 -6.51 3.36 -13.17
CA VAL A 259 -5.16 3.76 -13.64
C VAL A 259 -4.83 5.20 -13.25
N ALA A 260 -5.80 6.12 -13.28
CA ALA A 260 -5.59 7.50 -12.87
C ALA A 260 -5.28 7.65 -11.37
N GLY A 261 -5.73 6.71 -10.54
CA GLY A 261 -5.52 6.66 -9.11
C GLY A 261 -6.77 6.95 -8.27
N ASN A 262 -7.97 7.03 -8.87
CA ASN A 262 -9.21 7.10 -8.10
C ASN A 262 -9.47 5.75 -7.42
N THR A 263 -10.15 5.78 -6.28
CA THR A 263 -10.40 4.58 -5.47
C THR A 263 -11.83 4.49 -4.96
N THR A 264 -12.34 3.26 -4.90
CA THR A 264 -13.64 2.94 -4.29
C THR A 264 -13.46 1.80 -3.29
N SER A 265 -14.11 1.92 -2.13
CA SER A 265 -14.06 0.89 -1.08
C SER A 265 -15.44 0.27 -0.82
N ASN A 266 -15.45 -1.02 -0.50
CA ASN A 266 -16.64 -1.78 -0.13
C ASN A 266 -16.41 -2.49 1.23
N TYR A 267 -17.48 -2.68 1.99
CA TYR A 267 -17.46 -3.23 3.35
C TYR A 267 -18.45 -4.39 3.45
N ALA A 268 -17.97 -5.55 3.89
CA ALA A 268 -18.79 -6.74 4.10
C ALA A 268 -18.69 -7.21 5.56
N PRO A 269 -19.71 -6.96 6.41
CA PRO A 269 -19.74 -7.52 7.76
C PRO A 269 -20.03 -9.02 7.72
N VAL A 270 -19.24 -9.80 8.45
CA VAL A 270 -19.34 -11.26 8.52
C VAL A 270 -19.22 -11.74 9.96
N LYS A 271 -19.95 -12.81 10.29
CA LYS A 271 -19.86 -13.50 11.58
C LYS A 271 -19.58 -14.97 11.31
N VAL A 272 -18.34 -15.42 11.47
CA VAL A 272 -17.97 -16.80 11.15
C VAL A 272 -17.60 -17.53 12.43
N ASP A 273 -18.20 -18.69 12.63
CA ASP A 273 -17.81 -19.62 13.68
C ASP A 273 -17.98 -21.05 13.20
N THR A 274 -16.87 -21.64 12.77
CA THR A 274 -16.82 -23.03 12.31
C THR A 274 -16.45 -24.02 13.42
N VAL A 275 -16.15 -23.53 14.63
CA VAL A 275 -15.62 -24.34 15.73
C VAL A 275 -16.77 -24.82 16.59
N LYS A 276 -16.78 -26.12 16.90
CA LYS A 276 -17.76 -26.67 17.86
C LYS A 276 -17.39 -26.28 19.28
N PRO A 277 -18.37 -26.07 20.18
CA PRO A 277 -18.08 -25.80 21.59
C PRO A 277 -17.35 -26.99 22.23
N GLY A 278 -16.40 -26.71 23.12
CA GLY A 278 -15.88 -27.70 24.06
C GLY A 278 -16.98 -28.08 25.06
N VAL A 279 -17.16 -29.37 25.33
CA VAL A 279 -18.21 -29.85 26.25
C VAL A 279 -17.73 -31.03 27.08
N ALA A 280 -18.04 -31.01 28.38
CA ALA A 280 -17.73 -32.09 29.30
C ALA A 280 -18.81 -32.25 30.39
N VAL A 281 -18.78 -33.41 31.05
CA VAL A 281 -19.51 -33.66 32.29
C VAL A 281 -18.58 -33.40 33.46
N ASN A 282 -18.95 -32.46 34.34
CA ASN A 282 -18.27 -32.21 35.60
C ASN A 282 -18.95 -32.99 36.73
N LEU A 283 -18.16 -33.77 37.49
CA LEU A 283 -18.61 -34.60 38.61
C LEU A 283 -18.04 -34.16 39.97
N ALA A 284 -17.48 -32.96 40.06
CA ALA A 284 -16.84 -32.45 41.28
C ALA A 284 -17.86 -32.13 42.39
N THR A 285 -19.10 -31.83 42.02
CA THR A 285 -20.16 -31.55 42.99
C THR A 285 -20.75 -32.84 43.55
N LEU A 286 -20.79 -32.95 44.88
CA LEU A 286 -21.48 -34.01 45.60
C LEU A 286 -22.76 -33.45 46.25
N ASN A 287 -23.81 -34.27 46.32
CA ASN A 287 -24.98 -33.92 47.13
C ASN A 287 -24.73 -34.18 48.63
N ARG A 288 -25.70 -33.84 49.50
CA ARG A 288 -25.62 -34.06 50.96
C ARG A 288 -25.39 -35.51 51.38
N TYR A 289 -25.61 -36.47 50.48
CA TYR A 289 -25.42 -37.91 50.72
C TYR A 289 -24.08 -38.42 50.17
N GLY A 290 -23.30 -37.59 49.47
CA GLY A 290 -22.03 -37.98 48.86
C GLY A 290 -22.16 -38.65 47.49
N ALA A 291 -23.33 -38.59 46.84
CA ALA A 291 -23.48 -39.02 45.45
C ALA A 291 -23.04 -37.90 44.49
N GLN A 292 -22.46 -38.28 43.34
CA GLN A 292 -22.00 -37.32 42.33
C GLN A 292 -23.19 -36.67 41.62
N VAL A 293 -23.16 -35.34 41.50
CA VAL A 293 -24.16 -34.56 40.78
C VAL A 293 -23.54 -34.10 39.45
N PRO A 294 -23.86 -34.77 38.33
CA PRO A 294 -23.31 -34.37 37.04
C PRO A 294 -23.79 -32.99 36.64
N ARG A 295 -22.86 -32.16 36.17
CA ARG A 295 -23.12 -30.85 35.59
C ARG A 295 -22.58 -30.78 34.17
N CYS A 296 -23.34 -30.16 33.28
CA CYS A 296 -22.87 -29.82 31.95
C CYS A 296 -21.93 -28.62 32.09
N VAL A 297 -20.70 -28.73 31.57
CA VAL A 297 -19.79 -27.61 31.41
C VAL A 297 -19.44 -27.48 29.94
N ALA A 298 -19.51 -26.27 29.41
CA ALA A 298 -19.17 -25.99 28.03
C ALA A 298 -18.44 -24.66 27.92
N THR A 299 -17.60 -24.57 26.89
CA THR A 299 -16.83 -23.38 26.54
C THR A 299 -16.86 -23.21 25.03
N ASP A 300 -16.96 -21.98 24.56
CA ASP A 300 -16.76 -21.65 23.16
C ASP A 300 -16.09 -20.28 23.07
N ALA A 301 -15.08 -20.17 22.19
CA ALA A 301 -14.22 -19.00 22.11
C ALA A 301 -14.69 -17.97 21.06
N THR A 302 -15.55 -18.36 20.11
CA THR A 302 -15.84 -17.55 18.92
C THR A 302 -17.23 -16.93 19.00
N SER A 303 -18.29 -17.74 19.05
CA SER A 303 -19.67 -17.24 19.17
C SER A 303 -20.19 -17.32 20.61
N GLY A 304 -19.53 -18.09 21.47
CA GLY A 304 -19.91 -18.33 22.85
C GLY A 304 -20.96 -19.44 22.98
N VAL A 305 -21.09 -19.99 24.19
CA VAL A 305 -22.05 -21.08 24.45
C VAL A 305 -23.48 -20.55 24.45
N ALA A 306 -24.38 -21.20 23.69
CA ALA A 306 -25.80 -20.91 23.69
C ALA A 306 -26.58 -21.83 24.64
N THR A 307 -26.32 -23.14 24.58
CA THR A 307 -26.96 -24.12 25.46
C THR A 307 -25.96 -25.16 25.96
N CYS A 308 -26.19 -25.69 27.16
CA CYS A 308 -25.48 -26.83 27.72
C CYS A 308 -26.51 -27.70 28.46
N ARG A 309 -26.81 -28.87 27.91
CA ARG A 309 -27.83 -29.79 28.44
C ARG A 309 -27.20 -31.10 28.88
N LEU A 310 -27.65 -31.60 30.02
CA LEU A 310 -27.28 -32.92 30.51
C LEU A 310 -28.39 -33.93 30.22
N THR A 311 -28.00 -35.11 29.77
CA THR A 311 -28.87 -36.28 29.64
C THR A 311 -28.27 -37.43 30.45
N THR A 312 -29.09 -38.11 31.25
CA THR A 312 -28.65 -39.25 32.06
C THR A 312 -29.39 -40.52 31.71
N THR A 313 -28.69 -41.65 31.60
CA THR A 313 -29.29 -42.96 31.35
C THR A 313 -28.91 -43.98 32.42
N ALA A 314 -29.69 -45.06 32.54
CA ALA A 314 -29.40 -46.15 33.46
C ALA A 314 -28.11 -46.91 33.07
N SER A 315 -27.40 -47.43 34.07
CA SER A 315 -26.35 -48.43 33.89
C SER A 315 -26.86 -49.81 34.30
N ALA A 316 -26.11 -50.87 33.98
CA ALA A 316 -26.40 -52.24 34.42
C ALA A 316 -26.38 -52.38 35.95
N SER A 317 -25.58 -51.55 36.63
CA SER A 317 -25.57 -51.48 38.09
C SER A 317 -26.52 -50.39 38.59
N ALA A 318 -27.37 -50.74 39.56
CA ALA A 318 -28.28 -49.80 40.21
C ALA A 318 -27.58 -48.64 40.95
N ASN A 319 -26.26 -48.74 41.19
CA ASN A 319 -25.45 -47.73 41.87
C ASN A 319 -24.85 -46.68 40.92
N TYR A 320 -24.89 -46.94 39.61
CA TYR A 320 -24.25 -46.10 38.61
C TYR A 320 -25.23 -45.64 37.53
N ARG A 321 -24.94 -44.49 36.94
CA ARG A 321 -25.66 -43.93 35.78
C ARG A 321 -24.64 -43.45 34.77
N TYR A 322 -25.06 -43.34 33.51
CA TYR A 322 -24.29 -42.62 32.50
C TYR A 322 -24.81 -41.19 32.40
N ALA A 323 -23.89 -40.25 32.19
CA ALA A 323 -24.20 -38.88 31.84
C ALA A 323 -23.55 -38.53 30.49
N THR A 324 -24.28 -37.79 29.67
CA THR A 324 -23.78 -37.15 28.45
C THR A 324 -24.14 -35.68 28.50
N ALA A 325 -23.18 -34.82 28.20
CA ALA A 325 -23.40 -33.39 28.06
C ALA A 325 -23.46 -33.05 26.57
N THR A 326 -24.49 -32.32 26.15
CA THR A 326 -24.63 -31.79 24.79
C THR A 326 -24.68 -30.28 24.87
N ALA A 327 -23.80 -29.61 24.12
CA ALA A 327 -23.73 -28.16 24.08
C ALA A 327 -23.89 -27.66 22.65
N THR A 328 -24.52 -26.50 22.50
CA THR A 328 -24.57 -25.73 21.25
C THR A 328 -24.00 -24.34 21.49
N ASP A 329 -23.25 -23.81 20.53
CA ASP A 329 -22.81 -22.42 20.54
C ASP A 329 -23.87 -21.48 19.91
N LYS A 330 -23.59 -20.17 19.85
CA LYS A 330 -24.51 -19.17 19.28
C LYS A 330 -24.57 -19.18 17.75
N ALA A 331 -23.57 -19.74 17.09
CA ALA A 331 -23.60 -20.00 15.65
C ALA A 331 -24.37 -21.27 15.29
N GLY A 332 -24.70 -22.10 16.28
CA GLY A 332 -25.41 -23.35 16.15
C GLY A 332 -24.52 -24.56 15.88
N ASN A 333 -23.19 -24.48 16.08
CA ASN A 333 -22.40 -25.71 16.10
C ASN A 333 -22.71 -26.47 17.40
N ALA A 334 -22.72 -27.79 17.31
CA ALA A 334 -23.09 -28.67 18.41
C ALA A 334 -22.00 -29.72 18.68
N ALA A 335 -21.75 -29.98 19.96
CA ALA A 335 -20.89 -31.05 20.43
C ALA A 335 -21.60 -31.86 21.51
N THR A 336 -21.28 -33.15 21.58
CA THR A 336 -21.73 -34.03 22.66
C THR A 336 -20.53 -34.73 23.26
N SER A 337 -20.43 -34.73 24.58
CA SER A 337 -19.37 -35.41 25.32
C SER A 337 -19.51 -36.93 25.19
N ALA A 338 -18.41 -37.63 25.44
CA ALA A 338 -18.48 -39.07 25.70
C ALA A 338 -19.41 -39.37 26.90
N LYS A 339 -19.95 -40.60 26.93
CA LYS A 339 -20.68 -41.11 28.09
C LYS A 339 -19.73 -41.22 29.28
N VAL A 340 -20.09 -40.57 30.39
CA VAL A 340 -19.35 -40.65 31.65
C VAL A 340 -20.15 -41.48 32.64
N LEU A 341 -19.57 -42.56 33.16
CA LEU A 341 -20.15 -43.35 34.24
C LEU A 341 -19.90 -42.62 35.57
N TYR A 342 -20.96 -42.43 36.37
CA TYR A 342 -20.85 -41.79 37.68
C TYR A 342 -21.71 -42.50 38.73
N ARG A 343 -21.38 -42.34 40.00
CA ARG A 343 -22.10 -42.95 41.12
C ARG A 343 -23.30 -42.08 41.50
N ALA A 344 -24.50 -42.58 41.23
CA ALA A 344 -25.77 -41.86 41.41
C ALA A 344 -26.47 -42.13 42.74
N THR A 345 -26.03 -43.16 43.47
CA THR A 345 -26.60 -43.57 44.77
C THR A 345 -25.49 -43.93 45.74
N THR A 346 -25.70 -43.65 47.02
CA THR A 346 -24.88 -44.20 48.08
C THR A 346 -25.50 -45.49 48.59
N VAL A 347 -24.65 -46.48 48.90
CA VAL A 347 -25.09 -47.78 49.42
C VAL A 347 -25.66 -47.54 50.81
N ALA A 348 -26.96 -47.79 51.02
CA ALA A 348 -27.52 -47.93 52.36
C ALA A 348 -27.11 -49.31 52.88
N ALA A 349 -26.29 -49.35 53.93
CA ALA A 349 -25.96 -50.56 54.66
C ALA A 349 -26.77 -50.55 55.95
N PHE A 350 -27.60 -51.57 56.17
CA PHE A 350 -28.25 -51.80 57.45
C PHE A 350 -27.24 -52.50 58.35
N THR A 351 -26.70 -51.81 59.36
CA THR A 351 -25.55 -52.33 60.11
C THR A 351 -25.89 -53.06 61.40
N THR A 352 -27.10 -52.95 61.95
CA THR A 352 -27.46 -53.67 63.18
C THR A 352 -28.95 -53.91 63.30
N ALA A 353 -29.37 -55.18 63.24
CA ALA A 353 -30.64 -55.59 63.86
C ALA A 353 -30.34 -55.97 65.33
N PRO A 354 -31.17 -55.58 66.30
CA PRO A 354 -30.99 -55.99 67.70
C PRO A 354 -31.03 -57.53 67.82
N SER A 355 -30.18 -58.09 68.67
CA SER A 355 -30.03 -59.55 68.89
C SER A 355 -31.25 -60.22 69.52
N SER A 356 -32.25 -59.44 69.97
CA SER A 356 -33.51 -59.93 70.51
C SER A 356 -34.63 -58.92 70.27
N VAL A 357 -35.71 -59.33 69.61
CA VAL A 357 -36.92 -58.51 69.45
C VAL A 357 -38.10 -59.27 70.09
N PRO A 358 -38.91 -58.62 70.94
CA PRO A 358 -40.13 -59.22 71.48
C PRO A 358 -41.08 -59.68 70.36
N ARG A 359 -41.76 -60.82 70.55
CA ARG A 359 -42.72 -61.37 69.58
C ARG A 359 -43.80 -60.33 69.26
N GLY A 360 -43.89 -59.91 67.99
CA GLY A 360 -44.82 -58.86 67.53
C GLY A 360 -44.32 -57.42 67.66
N GLY A 361 -43.06 -57.20 68.09
CA GLY A 361 -42.47 -55.87 68.25
C GLY A 361 -42.07 -55.20 66.92
N ARG A 362 -42.09 -53.86 66.92
CA ARG A 362 -41.49 -53.02 65.87
C ARG A 362 -40.14 -52.53 66.38
N PHE A 363 -39.08 -52.63 65.58
CA PHE A 363 -37.78 -52.07 65.91
C PHE A 363 -37.38 -51.01 64.88
N SER A 364 -36.61 -50.01 65.33
CA SER A 364 -36.03 -49.00 64.45
C SER A 364 -34.62 -49.45 64.06
N VAL A 365 -34.35 -49.56 62.76
CA VAL A 365 -32.98 -49.78 62.28
C VAL A 365 -32.37 -48.42 61.93
N VAL A 366 -31.15 -48.17 62.42
CA VAL A 366 -30.35 -47.04 61.94
C VAL A 366 -29.91 -47.37 60.52
N VAL A 367 -30.44 -46.64 59.54
CA VAL A 367 -30.00 -46.76 58.16
C VAL A 367 -28.75 -45.91 58.01
N THR A 368 -27.60 -46.57 57.90
CA THR A 368 -26.35 -45.90 57.56
C THR A 368 -26.12 -46.03 56.06
N SER A 369 -25.46 -45.05 55.47
CA SER A 369 -24.97 -45.14 54.10
C SER A 369 -23.46 -44.94 54.08
N LYS A 370 -22.76 -45.47 53.07
CA LYS A 370 -21.33 -45.12 52.88
C LYS A 370 -21.23 -43.90 51.95
N ASN A 371 -20.56 -42.83 52.40
CA ASN A 371 -20.23 -41.69 51.56
C ASN A 371 -19.19 -42.05 50.48
N ALA A 372 -18.85 -41.11 49.59
CA ALA A 372 -17.89 -41.32 48.50
C ALA A 372 -16.48 -41.77 48.96
N LYS A 373 -16.11 -41.52 50.22
CA LYS A 373 -14.84 -41.94 50.84
C LYS A 373 -14.97 -43.25 51.64
N GLY A 374 -16.12 -43.92 51.58
CA GLY A 374 -16.40 -45.17 52.29
C GLY A 374 -16.80 -45.01 53.75
N ALA A 375 -16.85 -43.79 54.29
CA ALA A 375 -17.25 -43.54 55.69
C ALA A 375 -18.76 -43.65 55.85
N LEU A 376 -19.19 -44.23 56.97
CA LEU A 376 -20.61 -44.37 57.31
C LEU A 376 -21.21 -43.00 57.65
N ILE A 377 -22.35 -42.68 57.06
CA ILE A 377 -23.16 -41.49 57.33
C ILE A 377 -24.55 -41.93 57.78
N ASN A 378 -25.07 -41.28 58.82
CA ASN A 378 -26.43 -41.52 59.31
C ASN A 378 -27.44 -40.83 58.38
N LEU A 379 -28.42 -41.58 57.88
CA LEU A 379 -29.54 -41.00 57.14
C LEU A 379 -30.60 -40.49 58.12
N THR A 380 -30.43 -39.25 58.58
CA THR A 380 -31.41 -38.57 59.46
C THR A 380 -32.77 -38.47 58.77
N GLY A 381 -33.81 -39.04 59.39
CA GLY A 381 -35.19 -39.04 58.90
C GLY A 381 -35.65 -40.34 58.21
N VAL A 382 -34.76 -41.29 57.93
CA VAL A 382 -35.13 -42.60 57.38
C VAL A 382 -35.37 -43.59 58.52
N ARG A 383 -36.64 -43.89 58.80
CA ARG A 383 -37.03 -44.99 59.70
C ARG A 383 -37.59 -46.14 58.88
N ALA A 384 -36.86 -47.24 58.80
CA ALA A 384 -37.42 -48.50 58.30
C ALA A 384 -38.10 -49.23 59.46
N LEU A 385 -39.42 -49.42 59.36
CA LEU A 385 -40.18 -50.32 60.23
C LEU A 385 -40.28 -51.66 59.50
N LEU A 386 -39.47 -52.63 59.92
CA LEU A 386 -39.51 -53.98 59.37
C LEU A 386 -40.48 -54.84 60.21
N PRO A 387 -41.56 -55.39 59.64
CA PRO A 387 -42.36 -56.39 60.33
C PRO A 387 -41.56 -57.69 60.46
N VAL A 388 -41.41 -58.21 61.67
CA VAL A 388 -40.85 -59.55 61.89
C VAL A 388 -41.92 -60.58 61.52
N LYS A 389 -41.71 -61.33 60.43
CA LYS A 389 -42.55 -62.50 60.13
C LYS A 389 -41.92 -63.71 60.82
N THR A 390 -42.50 -64.14 61.94
CA THR A 390 -42.09 -65.38 62.61
C THR A 390 -42.71 -66.58 61.90
N THR A 391 -41.91 -67.45 61.30
CA THR A 391 -42.33 -68.82 60.96
C THR A 391 -41.77 -69.77 62.02
N SER A 392 -42.46 -69.91 63.15
CA SER A 392 -42.24 -71.06 64.05
C SER A 392 -43.50 -71.38 64.86
N THR A 393 -44.12 -72.50 64.52
CA THR A 393 -45.06 -73.25 65.34
C THR A 393 -44.25 -74.16 66.27
N GLY A 394 -43.92 -73.70 67.48
CA GLY A 394 -43.21 -74.52 68.47
C GLY A 394 -42.88 -73.75 69.75
N SER A 395 -43.28 -74.30 70.90
CA SER A 395 -43.03 -73.78 72.23
C SER A 395 -41.59 -74.10 72.70
N GLY A 396 -40.67 -73.16 72.46
CA GLY A 396 -39.29 -73.18 72.96
C GLY A 396 -38.64 -71.79 72.77
N PRO A 397 -37.54 -71.45 73.48
CA PRO A 397 -36.94 -70.12 73.41
C PRO A 397 -36.48 -69.82 71.98
N ALA A 398 -37.19 -68.91 71.33
CA ALA A 398 -37.05 -68.62 69.91
C ALA A 398 -35.82 -67.76 69.63
N ASN A 399 -34.65 -68.38 69.43
CA ASN A 399 -33.57 -67.74 68.70
C ASN A 399 -33.98 -67.67 67.22
N THR A 400 -34.55 -66.54 66.82
CA THR A 400 -35.02 -66.32 65.44
C THR A 400 -33.93 -65.59 64.68
N THR A 401 -33.30 -66.25 63.73
CA THR A 401 -32.34 -65.64 62.81
C THR A 401 -33.09 -64.63 61.93
N LEU A 402 -32.80 -63.34 62.08
CA LEU A 402 -33.38 -62.27 61.28
C LEU A 402 -32.80 -62.32 59.85
N SER A 403 -33.62 -62.70 58.86
CA SER A 403 -33.27 -62.46 57.46
C SER A 403 -33.60 -61.01 57.10
N THR A 404 -32.56 -60.20 56.86
CA THR A 404 -32.72 -58.82 56.41
C THR A 404 -33.25 -58.79 54.97
N TYR A 405 -34.51 -58.41 54.78
CA TYR A 405 -35.00 -57.93 53.50
C TYR A 405 -34.50 -56.51 53.27
N ALA A 406 -33.62 -56.31 52.28
CA ALA A 406 -33.24 -54.99 51.83
C ALA A 406 -34.43 -54.32 51.11
N THR A 407 -35.24 -53.55 51.84
CA THR A 407 -36.30 -52.77 51.21
C THR A 407 -35.70 -51.54 50.52
N ARG A 408 -35.98 -51.43 49.22
CA ARG A 408 -35.49 -50.40 48.31
C ARG A 408 -36.08 -49.04 48.70
N ILE A 409 -35.26 -48.09 49.15
CA ILE A 409 -35.70 -46.71 49.34
C ILE A 409 -35.64 -46.03 47.96
N GLY A 410 -36.81 -45.70 47.40
CA GLY A 410 -36.90 -44.91 46.19
C GLY A 410 -36.32 -43.52 46.42
N THR A 411 -35.39 -43.11 45.56
CA THR A 411 -34.85 -41.75 45.55
C THR A 411 -35.93 -40.80 45.05
N GLY A 412 -36.59 -40.10 45.96
CA GLY A 412 -37.42 -38.93 45.65
C GLY A 412 -36.56 -37.86 44.97
N THR A 413 -37.16 -37.29 43.92
CA THR A 413 -36.71 -36.28 42.94
C THR A 413 -35.59 -35.35 43.35
#